data_AF-A0A4V2AP17-F1
#
_entry.id   AF-A0A4V2AP17-F1
#
_cell.length_a   1.000
_cell.length_b   1.000
_cell.length_c   1.000
_cell.angle_alpha   90.00
_cell.angle_beta   90.00
_cell.angle_gamma   90.00
#
_symmetry.space_group_name_H-M   'P 1'
#
loop_
_entity.id
_entity.type
_entity.pdbx_description
1 polymer ?
#
loop_
_entity_poly.entity_id
_entity_poly.type
_entity_poly.pdbx_seq_one_letter_code
_entity_poly.pdbx_strand_id
1 'polypeptide(L)'
;MITGTFTMKKIITNSLFFFLVLIVSSKSSVAQQSRYAIGINAGTFIYVGDLSPWRTGSWKTPGFVLGFTGHRNFSSKLAARLDLNFGKLRGDEAKYGPEYRQYRAFAFNSNVTEVVLGAEWSPLGNMRKFAPYLFGGVGYAGMKITRDYSRFNEAYFVGEPSLKEALAKDAASASSKGIAIFPLGLGLQFRLGDRWSLHGEAAHRFTTSDQIDGFSQSGNPDQKDSYTKYSIGVRLALGDGNDPYACPPMRY
;
A
#
# COMPACT_ATOMS: atom_id res chain seq x y z
N MET A 1 9.97 -16.44 54.30
CA MET A 1 9.32 -16.38 52.98
C MET A 1 9.72 -15.07 52.33
N ILE A 2 10.60 -15.09 51.33
CA ILE A 2 11.01 -13.91 50.57
C ILE A 2 10.51 -14.14 49.14
N THR A 3 9.45 -13.43 48.76
CA THR A 3 8.85 -13.48 47.42
C THR A 3 9.62 -12.52 46.50
N GLY A 4 10.46 -13.06 45.62
CA GLY A 4 11.17 -12.30 44.59
C GLY A 4 10.33 -12.15 43.33
N THR A 5 9.86 -10.94 43.04
CA THR A 5 9.23 -10.56 41.77
C THR A 5 10.30 -10.11 40.77
N PHE A 6 11.06 -11.06 40.23
CA PHE A 6 12.05 -10.80 39.19
C PHE A 6 11.40 -10.72 37.79
N THR A 7 11.20 -9.49 37.30
CA THR A 7 11.60 -9.01 35.96
C THR A 7 11.19 -9.81 34.69
N MET A 8 9.89 -10.08 34.48
CA MET A 8 9.39 -10.54 33.15
C MET A 8 9.60 -9.52 32.01
N LYS A 9 9.56 -8.21 32.31
CA LYS A 9 9.68 -7.14 31.30
C LYS A 9 11.07 -7.08 30.65
N LYS A 10 12.13 -7.45 31.38
CA LYS A 10 13.52 -7.39 30.90
C LYS A 10 13.87 -8.57 29.97
N ILE A 11 13.21 -9.71 30.19
CA ILE A 11 13.38 -10.94 29.38
C ILE A 11 12.78 -10.77 27.99
N ILE A 12 11.61 -10.12 27.88
CA ILE A 12 10.94 -9.86 26.58
C ILE A 12 11.76 -8.86 25.74
N THR A 13 12.28 -7.78 26.34
CA THR A 13 13.11 -6.79 25.62
C THR A 13 14.46 -7.36 25.16
N ASN A 14 15.10 -8.21 25.99
CA ASN A 14 16.33 -8.89 25.59
C ASN A 14 16.10 -9.93 24.48
N SER A 15 14.96 -10.63 24.48
CA SER A 15 14.62 -11.60 23.43
C SER A 15 14.34 -10.92 22.09
N LEU A 16 13.68 -9.74 22.10
CA LEU A 16 13.44 -8.93 20.90
C LEU A 16 14.75 -8.36 20.33
N PHE A 17 15.68 -7.94 21.19
CA PHE A 17 17.02 -7.48 20.78
C PHE A 17 17.88 -8.63 20.22
N PHE A 18 17.80 -9.82 20.81
CA PHE A 18 18.52 -11.00 20.32
C PHE A 18 17.98 -11.48 18.97
N PHE A 19 16.67 -11.40 18.74
CA PHE A 19 16.05 -11.68 17.44
C PHE A 19 16.43 -10.63 16.37
N LEU A 20 16.54 -9.35 16.76
CA LEU A 20 17.02 -8.27 15.88
C LEU A 20 18.50 -8.43 15.51
N VAL A 21 19.35 -8.90 16.42
CA VAL A 21 20.79 -9.14 16.20
C VAL A 21 21.06 -10.41 15.37
N LEU A 22 20.21 -11.43 15.47
CA LEU A 22 20.29 -12.64 14.64
C LEU A 22 19.97 -12.38 13.17
N ILE A 23 19.11 -11.41 12.85
CA ILE A 23 18.84 -10.97 11.46
C ILE A 23 20.07 -10.26 10.85
N VAL A 24 20.98 -9.72 11.66
CA VAL A 24 22.17 -8.98 11.19
C VAL A 24 23.35 -9.89 10.82
N SER A 25 23.36 -11.16 11.24
CA SER A 25 24.58 -11.98 11.22
C SER A 25 24.68 -13.03 10.10
N SER A 26 23.72 -13.09 9.18
CA SER A 26 23.79 -14.05 8.06
C SER A 26 24.65 -13.51 6.91
N LYS A 27 25.97 -13.74 6.97
CA LYS A 27 26.82 -13.63 5.77
C LYS A 27 26.50 -14.80 4.84
N SER A 28 25.53 -14.61 3.96
CA SER A 28 25.31 -15.49 2.82
C SER A 28 26.25 -15.04 1.70
N SER A 29 27.02 -15.96 1.11
CA SER A 29 27.78 -15.71 -0.12
C SER A 29 26.80 -15.40 -1.25
N VAL A 30 26.50 -14.12 -1.45
CA VAL A 30 25.60 -13.65 -2.51
C VAL A 30 26.40 -13.57 -3.80
N ALA A 31 26.16 -14.52 -4.70
CA ALA A 31 26.57 -14.40 -6.08
C ALA A 31 25.96 -13.12 -6.68
N GLN A 32 26.81 -12.14 -6.99
CA GLN A 32 26.62 -11.03 -7.92
C GLN A 32 25.19 -10.44 -7.99
N GLN A 33 24.65 -10.08 -6.83
CA GLN A 33 23.39 -9.36 -6.76
C GLN A 33 23.64 -7.96 -6.21
N SER A 34 23.20 -6.96 -6.96
CA SER A 34 23.20 -5.58 -6.50
C SER A 34 22.45 -5.48 -5.17
N ARG A 35 23.13 -4.93 -4.16
CA ARG A 35 22.61 -4.85 -2.79
C ARG A 35 21.48 -3.85 -2.63
N TYR A 36 21.42 -2.85 -3.52
CA TYR A 36 20.43 -1.78 -3.45
C TYR A 36 19.78 -1.60 -4.81
N ALA A 37 18.48 -1.33 -4.84
CA ALA A 37 17.80 -0.92 -6.06
C ALA A 37 16.89 0.24 -5.77
N ILE A 38 16.66 1.08 -6.77
CA ILE A 38 15.68 2.16 -6.73
C ILE A 38 14.72 2.00 -7.89
N GLY A 39 13.48 2.43 -7.71
CA GLY A 39 12.46 2.33 -8.74
C GLY A 39 11.53 3.51 -8.76
N ILE A 40 10.90 3.70 -9.91
CA ILE A 40 9.78 4.60 -10.09
C ILE A 40 8.61 3.81 -10.64
N ASN A 41 7.40 4.13 -10.20
CA ASN A 41 6.18 3.49 -10.68
C ASN A 41 5.06 4.53 -10.88
N ALA A 42 4.17 4.21 -11.80
CA ALA A 42 2.96 4.97 -12.06
C ALA A 42 1.77 4.02 -12.15
N GLY A 43 0.58 4.48 -11.80
CA GLY A 43 -0.60 3.63 -11.85
C GLY A 43 -1.84 4.27 -11.28
N THR A 44 -2.68 3.45 -10.68
CA THR A 44 -3.96 3.87 -10.10
C THR A 44 -4.20 3.32 -8.71
N PHE A 45 -4.82 4.13 -7.87
CA PHE A 45 -5.58 3.70 -6.71
C PHE A 45 -7.04 3.47 -7.10
N ILE A 46 -7.60 2.36 -6.62
CA ILE A 46 -9.00 1.99 -6.76
C ILE A 46 -9.59 1.93 -5.35
N TYR A 47 -10.58 2.77 -5.08
CA TYR A 47 -11.31 2.77 -3.82
C TYR A 47 -12.18 1.52 -3.68
N VAL A 48 -12.14 0.91 -2.50
CA VAL A 48 -12.93 -0.27 -2.13
C VAL A 48 -13.58 0.00 -0.77
N GLY A 49 -14.86 0.33 -0.80
CA GLY A 49 -15.65 0.63 0.40
C GLY A 49 -17.10 0.93 0.02
N ASP A 50 -17.81 1.65 0.87
CA ASP A 50 -19.28 1.74 0.83
C ASP A 50 -19.83 2.46 -0.41
N LEU A 51 -19.07 3.42 -0.93
CA LEU A 51 -19.42 4.11 -2.18
C LEU A 51 -19.08 3.28 -3.43
N SER A 52 -18.39 2.15 -3.30
CA SER A 52 -18.11 1.26 -4.43
C SER A 52 -19.27 0.25 -4.64
N PRO A 53 -19.70 0.00 -5.90
CA PRO A 53 -20.69 -1.02 -6.21
C PRO A 53 -20.19 -2.46 -6.01
N TRP A 54 -18.87 -2.69 -6.03
CA TRP A 54 -18.27 -4.02 -5.99
C TRP A 54 -17.27 -4.16 -4.84
N ARG A 55 -17.17 -5.40 -4.30
CA ARG A 55 -16.21 -5.79 -3.25
C ARG A 55 -14.74 -5.66 -3.68
N THR A 56 -14.45 -5.44 -4.96
CA THR A 56 -13.11 -5.23 -5.52
C THR A 56 -12.84 -3.78 -5.93
N GLY A 57 -13.82 -2.87 -5.72
CA GLY A 57 -13.74 -1.48 -6.15
C GLY A 57 -14.35 -1.22 -7.53
N SER A 58 -14.29 0.04 -7.98
CA SER A 58 -14.80 0.46 -9.29
C SER A 58 -13.72 1.06 -10.17
N TRP A 59 -13.54 0.48 -11.35
CA TRP A 59 -12.63 0.99 -12.39
C TRP A 59 -13.19 2.21 -13.14
N LYS A 60 -14.39 2.70 -12.79
CA LYS A 60 -14.98 3.90 -13.39
C LYS A 60 -14.45 5.20 -12.79
N THR A 61 -13.80 5.14 -11.63
CA THR A 61 -13.23 6.32 -10.94
C THR A 61 -11.80 6.06 -10.45
N PRO A 62 -10.88 5.65 -11.34
CA PRO A 62 -9.49 5.45 -10.96
C PRO A 62 -8.84 6.78 -10.55
N GLY A 63 -8.10 6.75 -9.46
CA GLY A 63 -7.27 7.87 -9.02
C GLY A 63 -5.81 7.60 -9.35
N PHE A 64 -5.14 8.55 -10.03
CA PHE A 64 -3.75 8.35 -10.44
C PHE A 64 -2.78 8.32 -9.25
N VAL A 65 -1.69 7.55 -9.36
CA VAL A 65 -0.59 7.50 -8.39
C VAL A 65 0.77 7.45 -9.09
N LEU A 66 1.74 8.15 -8.50
CA LEU A 66 3.17 8.02 -8.75
C LEU A 66 3.85 7.48 -7.49
N GLY A 67 4.88 6.67 -7.66
CA GLY A 67 5.62 6.12 -6.55
C GLY A 67 7.12 6.03 -6.81
N PHE A 68 7.88 6.15 -5.73
CA PHE A 68 9.30 5.87 -5.66
C PHE A 68 9.50 4.66 -4.74
N THR A 69 10.36 3.74 -5.13
CA THR A 69 10.68 2.57 -4.33
C THR A 69 12.18 2.49 -4.10
N GLY A 70 12.56 2.12 -2.88
CA GLY A 70 13.93 1.79 -2.51
C GLY A 70 13.98 0.38 -1.98
N HIS A 71 14.94 -0.42 -2.44
CA HIS A 71 15.09 -1.82 -2.07
C HIS A 71 16.48 -2.07 -1.52
N ARG A 72 16.55 -2.89 -0.47
CA ARG A 72 17.79 -3.51 0.01
C ARG A 72 17.66 -5.01 -0.07
N ASN A 73 18.44 -5.61 -0.95
CA ASN A 73 18.45 -7.05 -1.17
C ASN A 73 19.32 -7.74 -0.10
N PHE A 74 18.74 -8.70 0.62
CA PHE A 74 19.47 -9.54 1.57
C PHE A 74 19.89 -10.87 0.92
N SER A 75 19.07 -11.37 -0.02
CA SER A 75 19.37 -12.54 -0.84
C SER A 75 18.68 -12.40 -2.20
N SER A 76 18.82 -13.40 -3.07
CA SER A 76 18.09 -13.46 -4.34
C SER A 76 16.58 -13.60 -4.14
N LYS A 77 16.14 -14.02 -2.95
CA LYS A 77 14.74 -14.27 -2.64
C LYS A 77 14.11 -13.27 -1.67
N LEU A 78 14.91 -12.49 -0.94
CA LEU A 78 14.40 -11.62 0.13
C LEU A 78 15.02 -10.23 0.06
N ALA A 79 14.16 -9.21 0.14
CA ALA A 79 14.56 -7.81 0.20
C ALA A 79 13.69 -7.02 1.20
N ALA A 80 14.27 -5.99 1.80
CA ALA A 80 13.49 -4.90 2.40
C ALA A 80 13.10 -3.91 1.30
N ARG A 81 11.91 -3.30 1.42
CA ARG A 81 11.41 -2.24 0.53
C ARG A 81 10.91 -1.04 1.32
N LEU A 82 11.14 0.14 0.80
CA LEU A 82 10.57 1.41 1.22
C LEU A 82 9.81 1.99 0.01
N ASP A 83 8.52 2.27 0.17
CA ASP A 83 7.71 2.93 -0.86
C ASP A 83 7.27 4.31 -0.41
N LEU A 84 7.39 5.28 -1.31
CA LEU A 84 6.78 6.60 -1.21
C LEU A 84 5.77 6.71 -2.34
N ASN A 85 4.48 6.87 -2.06
CA ASN A 85 3.45 7.03 -3.09
C ASN A 85 2.73 8.37 -2.94
N PHE A 86 2.48 9.03 -4.07
CA PHE A 86 1.78 10.30 -4.16
C PHE A 86 0.69 10.17 -5.22
N GLY A 87 -0.56 10.39 -4.85
CA GLY A 87 -1.66 10.16 -5.76
C GLY A 87 -2.98 10.74 -5.29
N LYS A 88 -4.04 10.28 -5.95
CA LYS A 88 -5.40 10.63 -5.59
C LYS A 88 -6.24 9.37 -5.45
N LEU A 89 -7.19 9.41 -4.53
CA LEU A 89 -8.27 8.44 -4.42
C LEU A 89 -9.57 9.14 -4.77
N ARG A 90 -10.44 8.49 -5.54
CA ARG A 90 -11.67 9.10 -6.05
C ARG A 90 -12.84 8.11 -6.00
N GLY A 91 -14.02 8.64 -5.74
CA GLY A 91 -15.29 7.93 -5.87
C GLY A 91 -16.36 8.89 -6.39
N ASP A 92 -17.29 8.38 -7.19
CA ASP A 92 -18.41 9.13 -7.75
C ASP A 92 -19.59 8.18 -8.00
N GLU A 93 -20.54 8.19 -7.07
CA GLU A 93 -21.67 7.29 -7.06
C GLU A 93 -22.61 7.46 -8.25
N ALA A 94 -22.65 8.64 -8.85
CA ALA A 94 -23.45 8.89 -10.04
C ALA A 94 -23.03 8.01 -11.23
N LYS A 95 -21.81 7.46 -11.21
CA LYS A 95 -21.27 6.58 -12.27
C LYS A 95 -21.56 5.11 -12.03
N TYR A 96 -22.12 4.75 -10.88
CA TYR A 96 -22.38 3.38 -10.48
C TYR A 96 -23.87 3.07 -10.55
N GLY A 97 -24.20 1.81 -10.80
CA GLY A 97 -25.53 1.29 -10.52
C GLY A 97 -25.56 0.66 -9.12
N PRO A 98 -26.75 0.38 -8.57
CA PRO A 98 -28.08 0.64 -9.15
C PRO A 98 -28.55 2.10 -8.94
N GLU A 99 -29.70 2.46 -9.53
CA GLU A 99 -30.19 3.83 -9.75
C GLU A 99 -30.22 4.72 -8.49
N TYR A 100 -30.51 4.18 -7.30
CA TYR A 100 -30.50 4.95 -6.04
C TYR A 100 -29.15 5.64 -5.77
N ARG A 101 -28.02 5.07 -6.22
CA ARG A 101 -26.69 5.67 -6.09
C ARG A 101 -26.55 6.92 -6.96
N GLN A 102 -27.27 6.98 -8.07
CA GLN A 102 -27.32 8.15 -8.95
C GLN A 102 -28.16 9.27 -8.37
N TYR A 103 -29.20 8.96 -7.58
CA TYR A 103 -29.95 9.95 -6.82
C TYR A 103 -29.20 10.43 -5.57
N ARG A 104 -28.36 9.59 -4.96
CA ARG A 104 -27.47 9.98 -3.86
C ARG A 104 -26.28 10.81 -4.35
N ALA A 105 -25.67 10.39 -5.45
CA ALA A 105 -24.63 11.10 -6.21
C ALA A 105 -23.42 11.60 -5.40
N PHE A 106 -23.11 10.96 -4.27
CA PHE A 106 -21.95 11.31 -3.46
C PHE A 106 -20.65 11.11 -4.25
N ALA A 107 -19.79 12.12 -4.19
CA ALA A 107 -18.48 12.07 -4.79
C ALA A 107 -17.43 12.54 -3.79
N PHE A 108 -16.23 12.00 -3.93
CA PHE A 108 -15.09 12.45 -3.15
C PHE A 108 -13.81 12.41 -3.96
N ASN A 109 -12.88 13.24 -3.54
CA ASN A 109 -11.53 13.28 -4.06
C ASN A 109 -10.57 13.49 -2.89
N SER A 110 -9.66 12.54 -2.69
CA SER A 110 -8.69 12.58 -1.62
C SER A 110 -7.28 12.61 -2.19
N ASN A 111 -6.49 13.63 -1.87
CA ASN A 111 -5.04 13.60 -2.16
C ASN A 111 -4.37 12.67 -1.14
N VAL A 112 -3.60 11.71 -1.62
CA VAL A 112 -2.97 10.66 -0.79
C VAL A 112 -1.46 10.74 -0.91
N THR A 113 -0.79 10.78 0.24
CA THR A 113 0.66 10.60 0.37
C THR A 113 0.92 9.42 1.30
N GLU A 114 1.55 8.35 0.80
CA GLU A 114 1.88 7.16 1.57
C GLU A 114 3.39 7.02 1.78
N VAL A 115 3.77 6.53 2.96
CA VAL A 115 5.10 5.94 3.22
C VAL A 115 4.89 4.53 3.74
N VAL A 116 5.56 3.55 3.13
CA VAL A 116 5.43 2.13 3.48
C VAL A 116 6.81 1.51 3.66
N LEU A 117 7.02 0.82 4.77
CA LEU A 117 8.15 -0.06 4.99
C LEU A 117 7.68 -1.51 4.94
N GLY A 118 8.37 -2.36 4.19
CA GLY A 118 7.97 -3.75 4.03
C GLY A 118 9.08 -4.70 3.60
N ALA A 119 8.67 -5.92 3.32
CA ALA A 119 9.51 -6.97 2.78
C ALA A 119 8.96 -7.46 1.42
N GLU A 120 9.87 -7.89 0.56
CA GLU A 120 9.59 -8.52 -0.73
C GLU A 120 10.21 -9.91 -0.75
N TRP A 121 9.41 -10.90 -1.14
CA TRP A 121 9.81 -12.29 -1.28
C TRP A 121 9.63 -12.78 -2.71
N SER A 122 10.74 -13.16 -3.35
CA SER A 122 10.81 -13.68 -4.71
C SER A 122 11.11 -15.19 -4.67
N PRO A 123 10.11 -16.09 -4.70
CA PRO A 123 10.32 -17.54 -4.54
C PRO A 123 11.31 -18.13 -5.57
N LEU A 124 11.24 -17.64 -6.81
CA LEU A 124 12.09 -18.10 -7.92
C LEU A 124 13.45 -17.38 -7.98
N GLY A 125 13.67 -16.37 -7.15
CA GLY A 125 14.82 -15.48 -7.19
C GLY A 125 14.65 -14.31 -8.16
N ASN A 126 15.08 -13.12 -7.75
CA ASN A 126 14.95 -11.86 -8.50
C ASN A 126 15.97 -11.67 -9.65
N MET A 127 16.88 -12.62 -9.83
CA MET A 127 17.85 -12.64 -10.92
C MET A 127 17.30 -13.33 -12.18
N ARG A 128 16.14 -13.99 -12.10
CA ARG A 128 15.50 -14.59 -13.27
C ARG A 128 14.95 -13.50 -14.20
N LYS A 129 14.94 -13.79 -15.50
CA LYS A 129 14.32 -12.91 -16.52
C LYS A 129 12.87 -12.59 -16.16
N PHE A 130 12.15 -13.58 -15.62
CA PHE A 130 10.79 -13.46 -15.11
C PHE A 130 10.78 -13.89 -13.65
N ALA A 131 10.42 -12.98 -12.75
CA ALA A 131 10.45 -13.19 -11.32
C ALA A 131 9.14 -12.69 -10.68
N PRO A 132 8.18 -13.59 -10.39
CA PRO A 132 7.03 -13.24 -9.57
C PRO A 132 7.50 -13.04 -8.12
N TYR A 133 6.87 -12.10 -7.42
CA TYR A 133 7.18 -11.81 -6.03
C TYR A 133 5.91 -11.44 -5.25
N LEU A 134 5.96 -11.69 -3.95
CA LEU A 134 4.98 -11.23 -2.98
C LEU A 134 5.61 -10.15 -2.12
N PHE A 135 4.82 -9.21 -1.63
CA PHE A 135 5.30 -8.21 -0.70
C PHE A 135 4.24 -7.79 0.29
N GLY A 136 4.69 -7.36 1.45
CA GLY A 136 3.81 -6.85 2.49
C GLY A 136 4.57 -5.95 3.45
N GLY A 137 3.83 -5.10 4.16
CA GLY A 137 4.46 -4.15 5.08
C GLY A 137 3.48 -3.39 5.95
N VAL A 138 4.03 -2.35 6.57
CA VAL A 138 3.32 -1.38 7.40
C VAL A 138 3.62 0.00 6.86
N GLY A 139 2.65 0.89 6.92
CA GLY A 139 2.81 2.24 6.41
C GLY A 139 1.85 3.23 7.03
N TYR A 140 2.02 4.47 6.60
CA TYR A 140 1.19 5.59 6.99
C TYR A 140 0.74 6.33 5.73
N ALA A 141 -0.55 6.65 5.66
CA ALA A 141 -1.15 7.40 4.57
C ALA A 141 -1.74 8.71 5.10
N GLY A 142 -1.21 9.84 4.63
CA GLY A 142 -1.80 11.15 4.82
C GLY A 142 -2.78 11.46 3.71
N MET A 143 -3.99 11.88 4.07
CA MET A 143 -5.12 12.05 3.16
C MET A 143 -5.78 13.41 3.37
N LYS A 144 -6.04 14.12 2.27
CA LYS A 144 -6.84 15.35 2.26
C LYS A 144 -8.09 15.14 1.40
N ILE A 145 -9.20 14.88 2.07
CA ILE A 145 -10.50 14.53 1.50
C ILE A 145 -11.28 15.80 1.16
N THR A 146 -11.77 15.88 -0.07
CA THR A 146 -12.74 16.86 -0.54
C THR A 146 -14.01 16.11 -0.90
N ARG A 147 -15.13 16.44 -0.25
CA ARG A 147 -16.43 15.79 -0.44
C ARG A 147 -17.30 16.67 -1.34
N ASP A 148 -18.11 16.04 -2.18
CA ASP A 148 -19.11 16.69 -3.00
C ASP A 148 -20.43 15.91 -2.91
N TYR A 149 -21.42 16.56 -2.32
CA TYR A 149 -22.79 16.09 -2.19
C TYR A 149 -23.78 17.09 -2.81
N SER A 150 -23.30 18.03 -3.65
CA SER A 150 -24.14 19.07 -4.28
C SER A 150 -25.22 18.51 -5.21
N ARG A 151 -25.05 17.26 -5.66
CA ARG A 151 -25.97 16.53 -6.54
C ARG A 151 -26.93 15.61 -5.78
N PHE A 152 -26.94 15.64 -4.45
CA PHE A 152 -27.83 14.83 -3.64
C PHE A 152 -29.29 15.22 -3.87
N ASN A 153 -30.12 14.27 -4.30
CA ASN A 153 -31.54 14.50 -4.55
C ASN A 153 -32.36 14.30 -3.27
N GLU A 154 -32.60 15.40 -2.55
CA GLU A 154 -33.38 15.36 -1.31
C GLU A 154 -34.84 14.90 -1.50
N ALA A 155 -35.43 15.13 -2.67
CA ALA A 155 -36.82 14.77 -2.96
C ALA A 155 -37.01 13.25 -3.11
N TYR A 156 -35.96 12.54 -3.53
CA TYR A 156 -35.96 11.08 -3.60
C TYR A 156 -35.85 10.44 -2.21
N PHE A 157 -35.17 11.11 -1.25
CA PHE A 157 -34.90 10.59 0.10
C PHE A 157 -35.68 11.30 1.22
N VAL A 158 -36.89 11.79 0.93
CA VAL A 158 -37.73 12.52 1.91
C VAL A 158 -38.13 11.64 3.10
N GLY A 159 -38.18 10.31 2.91
CA GLY A 159 -38.55 9.33 3.92
C GLY A 159 -37.41 8.89 4.85
N GLU A 160 -36.17 9.31 4.59
CA GLU A 160 -34.97 8.88 5.33
C GLU A 160 -34.30 10.02 6.12
N PRO A 161 -34.91 10.53 7.20
CA PRO A 161 -34.33 11.61 8.01
C PRO A 161 -32.97 11.22 8.62
N SER A 162 -32.75 9.93 8.91
CA SER A 162 -31.47 9.40 9.40
C SER A 162 -30.31 9.58 8.42
N LEU A 163 -30.57 9.54 7.11
CA LEU A 163 -29.54 9.77 6.08
C LEU A 163 -29.07 11.23 6.07
N LYS A 164 -29.99 12.17 6.29
CA LYS A 164 -29.66 13.60 6.36
C LYS A 164 -28.84 13.93 7.61
N GLU A 165 -29.18 13.36 8.75
CA GLU A 165 -28.40 13.51 9.99
C GLU A 165 -27.00 12.90 9.87
N ALA A 166 -26.89 11.73 9.24
CA ALA A 166 -25.61 11.08 8.97
C ALA A 166 -24.74 11.93 8.03
N LEU A 167 -25.31 12.47 6.95
CA LEU A 167 -24.61 13.36 6.03
C LEU A 167 -24.11 14.64 6.71
N ALA A 168 -24.90 15.23 7.61
CA ALA A 168 -24.49 16.42 8.37
C ALA A 168 -23.29 16.14 9.29
N LYS A 169 -23.25 14.96 9.92
CA LYS A 169 -22.10 14.51 10.73
C LYS A 169 -20.85 14.25 9.88
N ASP A 170 -21.03 13.64 8.71
CA ASP A 170 -19.94 13.39 7.76
C ASP A 170 -19.38 14.72 7.19
N ALA A 171 -20.24 15.70 6.93
CA ALA A 171 -19.85 17.04 6.50
C ALA A 171 -19.08 17.83 7.58
N ALA A 172 -19.42 17.63 8.86
CA ALA A 172 -18.70 18.22 9.99
C ALA A 172 -17.35 17.55 10.31
N SER A 173 -17.07 16.39 9.70
CA SER A 173 -15.87 15.61 9.98
C SER A 173 -14.62 16.20 9.34
N ALA A 174 -13.48 16.05 10.01
CA ALA A 174 -12.19 16.54 9.53
C ALA A 174 -11.92 16.09 8.07
N SER A 175 -11.50 17.05 7.25
CA SER A 175 -11.18 16.84 5.83
C SER A 175 -9.72 16.44 5.60
N SER A 176 -8.91 16.37 6.66
CA SER A 176 -7.53 15.88 6.62
C SER A 176 -7.35 14.81 7.67
N LYS A 177 -6.79 13.66 7.29
CA LYS A 177 -6.59 12.50 8.18
C LYS A 177 -5.31 11.78 7.82
N GLY A 178 -4.69 11.17 8.82
CA GLY A 178 -3.58 10.26 8.61
C GLY A 178 -3.89 8.91 9.24
N ILE A 179 -3.67 7.83 8.50
CA ILE A 179 -4.09 6.48 8.87
C ILE A 179 -2.95 5.49 8.73
N ALA A 180 -2.93 4.48 9.60
CA ALA A 180 -2.06 3.33 9.43
C ALA A 180 -2.60 2.43 8.32
N ILE A 181 -1.69 1.95 7.47
CA ILE A 181 -2.00 1.05 6.36
C ILE A 181 -1.12 -0.19 6.41
N PHE A 182 -1.69 -1.33 6.00
CA PHE A 182 -1.01 -2.62 5.91
C PHE A 182 -1.15 -3.12 4.48
N PRO A 183 -0.24 -2.70 3.57
CA PRO A 183 -0.25 -3.18 2.21
C PRO A 183 0.17 -4.65 2.14
N LEU A 184 -0.59 -5.42 1.37
CA LEU A 184 -0.23 -6.77 0.93
C LEU A 184 -0.43 -6.84 -0.58
N GLY A 185 0.55 -7.38 -1.28
CA GLY A 185 0.55 -7.38 -2.73
C GLY A 185 1.38 -8.46 -3.35
N LEU A 186 1.21 -8.55 -4.66
CA LEU A 186 1.99 -9.39 -5.54
C LEU A 186 2.46 -8.54 -6.71
N GLY A 187 3.60 -8.92 -7.24
CA GLY A 187 4.17 -8.27 -8.39
C GLY A 187 4.88 -9.25 -9.28
N LEU A 188 5.16 -8.76 -10.48
CA LEU A 188 5.93 -9.47 -11.46
C LEU A 188 7.05 -8.56 -11.94
N GLN A 189 8.28 -9.05 -11.84
CA GLN A 189 9.46 -8.37 -12.37
C GLN A 189 9.93 -9.06 -13.66
N PHE A 190 10.23 -8.25 -14.67
CA PHE A 190 10.87 -8.65 -15.91
C PHE A 190 12.22 -7.94 -16.06
N ARG A 191 13.33 -8.70 -16.09
CA ARG A 191 14.67 -8.13 -16.27
C ARG A 191 14.91 -7.81 -17.75
N LEU A 192 15.23 -6.55 -18.04
CA LEU A 192 15.61 -6.09 -19.38
C LEU A 192 17.11 -6.26 -19.66
N GLY A 193 17.92 -6.23 -18.60
CA GLY A 193 19.37 -6.43 -18.67
C GLY A 193 19.93 -6.65 -17.27
N ASP A 194 21.20 -6.27 -17.06
CA ASP A 194 21.87 -6.52 -15.78
C ASP A 194 21.38 -5.59 -14.67
N ARG A 195 21.05 -4.34 -15.03
CA ARG A 195 20.68 -3.29 -14.08
C ARG A 195 19.21 -2.89 -14.11
N TRP A 196 18.55 -2.99 -15.26
CA TRP A 196 17.18 -2.52 -15.45
C TRP A 196 16.17 -3.66 -15.43
N SER A 197 15.05 -3.41 -14.77
CA SER A 197 13.91 -4.30 -14.75
C SER A 197 12.61 -3.52 -14.82
N LEU A 198 11.63 -4.05 -15.57
CA LEU A 198 10.25 -3.61 -15.53
C LEU A 198 9.53 -4.39 -14.44
N HIS A 199 8.54 -3.79 -13.82
CA HIS A 199 7.68 -4.50 -12.89
C HIS A 199 6.23 -4.04 -12.98
N GLY A 200 5.31 -4.97 -12.76
CA GLY A 200 3.89 -4.69 -12.53
C GLY A 200 3.51 -5.15 -11.13
N GLU A 201 2.73 -4.35 -10.40
CA GLU A 201 2.31 -4.63 -9.03
C GLU A 201 0.81 -4.44 -8.86
N ALA A 202 0.20 -5.32 -8.06
CA ALA A 202 -1.13 -5.18 -7.50
C ALA A 202 -1.04 -5.33 -5.98
N ALA A 203 -1.51 -4.34 -5.23
CA ALA A 203 -1.39 -4.33 -3.78
C ALA A 203 -2.59 -3.69 -3.09
N HIS A 204 -3.23 -4.47 -2.24
CA HIS A 204 -4.35 -4.06 -1.43
C HIS A 204 -3.87 -3.44 -0.12
N ARG A 205 -4.35 -2.25 0.23
CA ARG A 205 -4.08 -1.61 1.53
C ARG A 205 -5.24 -1.95 2.47
N PHE A 206 -4.97 -2.80 3.45
CA PHE A 206 -5.85 -2.89 4.61
C PHE A 206 -5.61 -1.67 5.48
N THR A 207 -6.68 -1.04 5.95
CA THR A 207 -6.57 0.17 6.76
C THR A 207 -7.21 -0.03 8.12
N THR A 208 -6.87 0.87 9.05
CA THR A 208 -7.47 0.89 10.38
C THR A 208 -8.67 1.81 10.49
N SER A 209 -9.09 2.48 9.40
CA SER A 209 -10.13 3.51 9.42
C SER A 209 -11.27 3.20 8.46
N ASP A 210 -12.47 3.46 8.93
CA ASP A 210 -13.77 3.43 8.23
C ASP A 210 -14.08 4.74 7.48
N GLN A 211 -13.18 5.73 7.46
CA GLN A 211 -13.46 7.08 6.97
C GLN A 211 -12.48 7.55 5.88
N ILE A 212 -12.20 6.71 4.90
CA ILE A 212 -11.25 7.00 3.81
C ILE A 212 -11.93 7.82 2.70
N ASP A 213 -13.22 7.55 2.48
CA ASP A 213 -14.09 8.32 1.59
C ASP A 213 -14.68 9.57 2.24
N GLY A 214 -14.71 9.60 3.58
CA GLY A 214 -15.30 10.67 4.38
C GLY A 214 -16.80 10.52 4.63
N PHE A 215 -17.41 9.38 4.31
CA PHE A 215 -18.82 9.05 4.50
C PHE A 215 -18.95 7.75 5.32
N SER A 216 -18.80 7.85 6.65
CA SER A 216 -18.82 6.66 7.52
C SER A 216 -20.22 6.37 8.06
N GLN A 217 -20.95 7.41 8.50
CA GLN A 217 -22.29 7.23 9.05
C GLN A 217 -23.35 7.07 7.95
N SER A 218 -23.15 7.70 6.78
CA SER A 218 -24.07 7.66 5.65
C SER A 218 -23.78 6.53 4.63
N GLY A 219 -22.68 5.81 4.83
CA GLY A 219 -22.28 4.60 4.12
C GLY A 219 -22.65 3.35 4.92
N ASN A 220 -21.65 2.71 5.55
CA ASN A 220 -21.80 1.62 6.49
C ASN A 220 -20.69 1.67 7.57
N PRO A 221 -21.01 2.06 8.82
CA PRO A 221 -20.01 2.25 9.86
C PRO A 221 -19.29 0.97 10.32
N ASP A 222 -19.79 -0.22 9.94
CA ASP A 222 -19.21 -1.51 10.34
C ASP A 222 -18.13 -2.06 9.38
N GLN A 223 -17.95 -1.43 8.21
CA GLN A 223 -16.96 -1.87 7.22
C GLN A 223 -15.76 -0.92 7.17
N LYS A 224 -14.55 -1.48 7.31
CA LYS A 224 -13.31 -0.73 7.14
C LYS A 224 -13.06 -0.49 5.66
N ASP A 225 -12.90 0.77 5.30
CA ASP A 225 -12.52 1.15 3.94
C ASP A 225 -11.13 0.62 3.59
N SER A 226 -10.97 0.26 2.33
CA SER A 226 -9.69 -0.18 1.78
C SER A 226 -9.51 0.38 0.39
N TYR A 227 -8.31 0.23 -0.15
CA TYR A 227 -8.06 0.60 -1.54
C TYR A 227 -6.92 -0.21 -2.11
N THR A 228 -6.98 -0.42 -3.43
CA THR A 228 -6.01 -1.25 -4.15
C THR A 228 -5.17 -0.38 -5.07
N LYS A 229 -3.85 -0.54 -5.00
CA LYS A 229 -2.91 0.04 -5.97
C LYS A 229 -2.64 -0.96 -7.08
N TYR A 230 -2.79 -0.52 -8.32
CA TYR A 230 -2.24 -1.19 -9.49
C TYR A 230 -1.20 -0.27 -10.14
N SER A 231 0.02 -0.75 -10.37
CA SER A 231 1.09 0.09 -10.91
C SER A 231 2.05 -0.67 -11.80
N ILE A 232 2.64 0.04 -12.76
CA ILE A 232 3.74 -0.44 -13.58
C ILE A 232 4.93 0.51 -13.33
N GLY A 233 6.13 -0.04 -13.32
CA GLY A 233 7.32 0.72 -13.01
C GLY A 233 8.59 0.13 -13.57
N VAL A 234 9.68 0.85 -13.31
CA VAL A 234 11.03 0.46 -13.67
C VAL A 234 11.89 0.51 -12.41
N ARG A 235 12.71 -0.51 -12.23
CA ARG A 235 13.65 -0.66 -11.12
C ARG A 235 15.07 -0.77 -11.67
N LEU A 236 15.94 0.10 -11.15
CA LEU A 236 17.38 0.17 -11.41
C LEU A 236 18.13 -0.43 -10.22
N ALA A 237 18.90 -1.49 -10.47
CA ALA A 237 19.86 -2.04 -9.54
C ALA A 237 21.11 -1.13 -9.44
N LEU A 238 21.44 -0.70 -8.23
CA LEU A 238 22.59 0.13 -7.89
C LEU A 238 23.76 -0.77 -7.46
N GLY A 239 24.82 -0.77 -8.26
CA GLY A 239 26.01 -1.57 -8.02
C GLY A 239 26.81 -1.75 -9.30
N ASP A 240 28.12 -1.61 -9.17
CA ASP A 240 29.02 -1.67 -10.30
C ASP A 240 29.34 -3.12 -10.70
N GLY A 241 29.58 -3.32 -11.98
CA GLY A 241 30.37 -4.46 -12.46
C GLY A 241 31.85 -4.37 -12.05
N ASN A 242 32.18 -3.50 -11.08
CA ASN A 242 33.48 -3.28 -10.46
C ASN A 242 33.29 -3.32 -8.94
N ASP A 243 33.01 -4.50 -8.41
CA ASP A 243 33.41 -4.82 -7.05
C ASP A 243 34.91 -5.18 -7.12
N PRO A 244 35.82 -4.54 -6.37
CA PRO A 244 37.21 -4.99 -6.28
C PRO A 244 37.34 -6.42 -5.71
N TYR A 245 36.23 -7.03 -5.26
CA TYR A 245 36.12 -8.44 -4.86
C TYR A 245 35.26 -9.29 -5.81
N ALA A 246 34.94 -8.81 -7.02
CA ALA A 246 34.35 -9.66 -8.04
C ALA A 246 35.34 -10.78 -8.37
N CYS A 247 34.97 -12.04 -8.10
CA CYS A 247 35.77 -13.19 -8.49
C CYS A 247 36.08 -13.11 -10.00
N PRO A 248 37.35 -13.25 -10.42
CA PRO A 248 37.68 -13.25 -11.83
C PRO A 248 36.97 -14.41 -12.54
N PRO A 249 36.58 -14.22 -13.82
CA PRO A 249 35.93 -15.27 -14.59
C PRO A 249 36.86 -16.49 -14.67
N MET A 250 36.37 -17.65 -14.20
CA MET A 250 37.05 -18.93 -14.40
C MET A 250 37.08 -19.22 -15.89
N ARG A 251 38.26 -19.09 -16.51
CA ARG A 251 38.51 -19.62 -17.85
C ARG A 251 38.62 -21.14 -17.72
N TYR A 252 37.71 -21.85 -18.40
CA TYR A 252 37.85 -23.27 -18.70
C TYR A 252 38.85 -23.46 -19.83
#